data_AF-A0A352LXZ9-F1
#
_entry.id   AF-A0A352LXZ9-F1
#
_cell.length_a   1.000
_cell.length_b   1.000
_cell.length_c   1.000
_cell.angle_alpha   90.00
_cell.angle_beta   90.00
_cell.angle_gamma   90.00
#
_symmetry.space_group_name_H-M   'P 1'
#
loop_
_entity.id
_entity.type
_entity.pdbx_description
1 polymer ?
#
loop_
_entity_poly.entity_id
_entity_poly.type
_entity_poly.pdbx_seq_one_letter_code
_entity_poly.pdbx_strand_id
1 'polypeptide(L)'
;MSIPPGGEIGEEIHDDTDQVLCLAEGEGQVILEGEISEYAEHDLVLVPAGTKHNFVNNGKEDLKIITMYSPPHHPPGTVHKTKAEADKAEY
;
A
#
# COMPACT_ATOMS: atom_id res chain seq x y z
N MET A 1 -1.70 5.77 4.81
CA MET A 1 -0.82 4.87 5.58
C MET A 1 0.51 5.56 5.86
N SER A 2 1.24 5.09 6.88
CA SER A 2 2.59 5.54 7.22
C SER A 2 3.46 4.31 7.47
N ILE A 3 4.36 3.99 6.54
CA ILE A 3 5.17 2.77 6.60
C ILE A 3 6.59 3.12 7.04
N PRO A 4 7.08 2.60 8.18
CA PRO A 4 8.42 2.92 8.66
C PRO A 4 9.53 2.31 7.78
N PRO A 5 10.77 2.81 7.87
CA PRO A 5 11.92 2.21 7.17
C PRO A 5 12.05 0.71 7.41
N GLY A 6 12.25 -0.06 6.33
CA GLY A 6 12.29 -1.52 6.35
C GLY A 6 10.92 -2.20 6.51
N GLY A 7 9.83 -1.43 6.61
CA GLY A 7 8.47 -1.93 6.64
C GLY A 7 7.86 -2.12 5.25
N GLU A 8 6.69 -2.72 5.22
CA GLU A 8 5.86 -2.91 4.02
C GLU A 8 4.38 -2.79 4.39
N ILE A 9 3.53 -2.68 3.37
CA ILE A 9 2.09 -2.91 3.54
C ILE A 9 1.86 -4.41 3.83
N GLY A 10 2.38 -5.27 2.95
CA GLY A 10 2.08 -6.70 2.91
C GLY A 10 1.67 -7.08 1.49
N GLU A 11 2.05 -8.27 1.04
CA GLU A 11 1.67 -8.75 -0.29
C GLU A 11 0.20 -9.17 -0.31
N GLU A 12 -0.59 -8.52 -1.17
CA GLU A 12 -2.05 -8.66 -1.21
C GLU A 12 -2.56 -8.86 -2.63
N ILE A 13 -3.79 -9.37 -2.72
CA ILE A 13 -4.59 -9.44 -3.94
C ILE A 13 -6.05 -9.19 -3.56
N HIS A 14 -6.72 -8.29 -4.27
CA HIS A 14 -8.15 -8.03 -4.10
C HIS A 14 -8.87 -8.35 -5.41
N ASP A 15 -9.69 -9.41 -5.43
CA ASP A 15 -10.33 -9.90 -6.67
C ASP A 15 -11.45 -8.98 -7.19
N ASP A 16 -11.98 -8.10 -6.34
CA ASP A 16 -13.17 -7.29 -6.61
C ASP A 16 -12.95 -5.78 -6.46
N THR A 17 -11.72 -5.36 -6.14
CA THR A 17 -11.41 -3.99 -5.74
C THR A 17 -10.21 -3.44 -6.50
N ASP A 18 -10.42 -2.33 -7.21
CA ASP A 18 -9.33 -1.51 -7.74
C ASP A 18 -8.78 -0.62 -6.62
N GLN A 19 -7.47 -0.39 -6.65
CA GLN A 19 -6.79 0.45 -5.68
C GLN A 19 -5.87 1.46 -6.39
N VAL A 20 -5.81 2.67 -5.85
CA VAL A 20 -4.89 3.72 -6.29
C VAL A 20 -4.07 4.19 -5.10
N LEU A 21 -2.74 4.15 -5.22
CA LEU A 21 -1.82 4.58 -4.19
C LEU A 21 -0.96 5.74 -4.70
N CYS A 22 -1.00 6.86 -3.99
CA CYS A 22 -0.19 8.03 -4.24
C CYS A 22 0.86 8.17 -3.14
N LEU A 23 2.14 8.26 -3.50
CA LEU A 23 3.21 8.53 -2.54
C LEU A 23 3.24 10.02 -2.26
N ALA A 24 2.85 10.42 -1.05
CA ALA A 24 2.87 11.81 -0.65
C ALA A 24 4.23 12.26 -0.13
N GLU A 25 5.03 11.35 0.45
CA GLU A 25 6.36 11.63 1.00
C GLU A 25 7.17 10.33 1.12
N GLY A 26 8.47 10.42 0.84
CA GLY A 26 9.43 9.31 0.96
C GLY A 26 9.85 8.69 -0.38
N GLU A 27 10.63 7.63 -0.31
CA GLU A 27 11.11 6.84 -1.46
C GLU A 27 11.09 5.35 -1.11
N GLY A 28 10.61 4.51 -2.04
CA GLY A 28 10.38 3.09 -1.79
C GLY A 28 10.39 2.25 -3.05
N GLN A 29 9.80 1.06 -2.94
CA GLN A 29 9.58 0.15 -4.05
C GLN A 29 8.12 -0.28 -4.11
N VAL A 30 7.64 -0.47 -5.33
CA VAL A 30 6.38 -1.14 -5.61
C VAL A 30 6.66 -2.45 -6.32
N ILE A 31 5.93 -3.50 -5.92
CA ILE A 31 5.99 -4.82 -6.52
C ILE A 31 4.61 -5.09 -7.12
N LEU A 32 4.51 -5.27 -8.44
CA LEU A 32 3.27 -5.63 -9.15
C LEU A 32 3.52 -6.91 -9.94
N GLU A 33 2.75 -7.97 -9.71
CA GLU A 33 2.93 -9.27 -10.38
C GLU A 33 4.37 -9.82 -10.30
N GLY A 34 5.08 -9.51 -9.20
CA GLY A 34 6.48 -9.88 -8.99
C GLY A 34 7.50 -8.99 -9.69
N GLU A 35 7.08 -8.01 -10.48
CA GLU A 35 7.97 -6.99 -11.06
C GLU A 35 8.19 -5.84 -10.08
N ILE A 36 9.46 -5.48 -9.87
CA ILE A 36 9.86 -4.43 -8.92
C ILE A 36 10.12 -3.13 -9.68
N SER A 37 9.53 -2.04 -9.23
CA SER A 37 9.81 -0.68 -9.72
C SER A 37 10.13 0.26 -8.56
N GLU A 38 10.87 1.33 -8.84
CA GLU A 38 11.04 2.45 -7.90
C GLU A 38 9.68 3.13 -7.66
N TYR A 39 9.46 3.60 -6.43
CA TYR A 39 8.28 4.34 -6.04
C TYR A 39 8.73 5.65 -5.40
N ALA A 40 8.57 6.76 -6.13
CA ALA A 40 9.05 8.07 -5.77
C ALA A 40 7.91 9.02 -5.41
N GLU A 41 8.25 10.12 -4.73
CA GLU A 41 7.27 11.11 -4.29
C GLU A 41 6.43 11.63 -5.47
N HIS A 42 5.11 11.69 -5.27
CA HIS A 42 4.07 12.01 -6.24
C HIS A 42 3.77 10.95 -7.30
N ASP A 43 4.42 9.78 -7.26
CA ASP A 43 4.02 8.66 -8.10
C ASP A 43 2.62 8.18 -7.72
N LEU A 44 1.85 7.86 -8.75
CA LEU A 44 0.52 7.28 -8.64
C LEU A 44 0.53 5.89 -9.26
N VAL A 45 0.28 4.89 -8.43
CA VAL A 45 0.19 3.49 -8.86
C VAL A 45 -1.27 3.08 -8.91
N LEU A 46 -1.69 2.59 -10.07
CA LEU A 46 -2.98 1.95 -10.28
C LEU A 46 -2.79 0.44 -10.12
N VAL A 47 -3.57 -0.16 -9.24
CA VAL A 47 -3.60 -1.60 -8.99
C VAL A 47 -5.00 -2.10 -9.34
N PRO A 48 -5.19 -2.64 -10.56
CA PRO A 48 -6.46 -3.24 -10.94
C PRO A 48 -6.82 -4.46 -10.07
N ALA A 49 -8.10 -4.73 -9.88
CA ALA A 49 -8.60 -5.93 -9.22
C ALA A 49 -7.95 -7.21 -9.80
N GLY A 50 -7.55 -8.12 -8.91
CA GLY A 50 -6.83 -9.35 -9.24
C GLY A 50 -5.33 -9.17 -9.47
N THR A 51 -4.78 -7.96 -9.31
CA THR A 51 -3.33 -7.72 -9.38
C THR A 51 -2.69 -8.00 -8.02
N LYS A 52 -1.73 -8.91 -7.98
CA LYS A 52 -0.89 -9.17 -6.82
C LYS A 52 0.10 -8.02 -6.64
N HIS A 53 0.12 -7.41 -5.46
CA HIS A 53 0.91 -6.21 -5.25
C HIS A 53 1.45 -6.07 -3.82
N ASN A 54 2.51 -5.28 -3.67
CA ASN A 54 3.06 -4.87 -2.38
C ASN A 54 3.80 -3.54 -2.51
N PHE A 55 3.91 -2.79 -1.41
CA PHE A 55 4.68 -1.55 -1.31
C PHE A 55 5.65 -1.65 -0.14
N VAL A 56 6.93 -1.51 -0.44
CA VAL A 56 8.03 -1.74 0.50
C VAL A 56 8.80 -0.45 0.71
N ASN A 57 9.02 -0.10 1.97
CA ASN A 57 9.91 0.98 2.36
C ASN A 57 11.34 0.46 2.48
N ASN A 58 12.13 0.59 1.42
CA ASN A 58 13.57 0.33 1.43
C ASN A 58 14.40 1.60 1.63
N GLY A 59 13.76 2.75 1.91
CA GLY A 59 14.36 4.04 2.18
C GLY A 59 14.74 4.24 3.65
N LYS A 60 15.02 5.51 4.01
CA LYS A 60 15.45 5.91 5.37
C LYS A 60 14.40 6.69 6.16
N GLU A 61 13.37 7.17 5.49
CA GLU A 61 12.25 7.93 6.06
C GLU A 61 10.96 7.15 5.89
N ASP A 62 9.89 7.53 6.60
CA ASP A 62 8.60 6.86 6.46
C ASP A 62 8.00 7.10 5.06
N LEU A 63 7.39 6.06 4.45
CA LEU A 63 6.50 6.27 3.31
C LEU A 63 5.15 6.77 3.79
N LYS A 64 4.77 7.98 3.36
CA LYS A 64 3.42 8.51 3.57
C LYS A 64 2.59 8.27 2.33
N ILE A 65 1.66 7.32 2.39
CA ILE A 65 0.89 6.88 1.23
C ILE A 65 -0.58 7.27 1.41
N ILE A 66 -1.18 7.88 0.38
CA ILE A 66 -2.63 8.10 0.30
C ILE A 66 -3.20 7.00 -0.58
N THR A 67 -4.23 6.31 -0.09
CA THR A 67 -4.83 5.17 -0.78
C THR A 67 -6.31 5.38 -0.97
N MET A 68 -6.79 5.02 -2.15
CA MET A 68 -8.20 5.02 -2.52
C MET A 68 -8.56 3.63 -3.04
N TYR A 69 -9.72 3.12 -2.64
CA TYR A 69 -10.25 1.82 -3.05
C TYR A 69 -11.59 2.03 -3.77
N SER A 70 -11.87 1.21 -4.78
CA SER A 70 -13.15 1.17 -5.47
C SER A 70 -13.54 -0.28 -5.80
N PRO A 71 -14.55 -0.88 -5.11
CA PRO A 71 -15.33 -0.34 -4.00
C PRO A 71 -14.52 -0.18 -2.70
N PRO A 72 -15.08 0.39 -1.61
CA PRO A 72 -14.37 0.52 -0.35
C PRO A 72 -13.92 -0.84 0.20
N HIS A 73 -12.65 -0.94 0.58
CA HIS A 73 -12.06 -2.17 1.12
C HIS A 73 -12.18 -2.26 2.66
N HIS A 74 -12.13 -1.13 3.37
CA HIS A 74 -12.20 -1.10 4.84
C HIS A 74 -13.53 -0.55 5.37
N PRO A 75 -14.00 -0.99 6.56
CA PRO A 75 -15.13 -0.39 7.23
C PRO A 75 -14.97 1.13 7.47
N PRO A 76 -16.05 1.91 7.47
CA PRO A 76 -16.00 3.33 7.78
C PRO A 76 -15.36 3.60 9.15
N GLY A 77 -14.35 4.48 9.19
CA GLY A 77 -13.70 4.89 10.43
C GLY A 77 -12.58 3.95 10.92
N THR A 78 -12.18 2.95 10.12
CA THR A 78 -11.02 2.11 10.43
C THR A 78 -9.76 2.94 10.66
N VAL A 79 -9.06 2.66 11.77
CA VAL A 79 -7.73 3.17 12.08
C VAL A 79 -6.89 2.04 12.65
N HIS A 80 -5.86 1.63 11.91
CA HIS A 80 -4.81 0.75 12.40
C HIS A 80 -3.59 1.59 12.76
N LYS A 81 -3.18 1.58 14.03
CA LYS A 81 -1.99 2.32 14.49
C LYS A 81 -0.70 1.58 14.19
N THR A 82 -0.77 0.27 14.01
CA THR A 82 0.37 -0.58 13.72
C THR A 82 0.04 -1.59 12.62
N LYS A 83 1.07 -2.05 11.90
CA LYS A 83 0.91 -3.13 10.93
C LYS A 83 0.31 -4.39 11.56
N ALA A 84 0.73 -4.74 12.78
CA ALA A 84 0.20 -5.90 13.49
C ALA A 84 -1.29 -5.81 13.85
N GLU A 85 -1.85 -4.60 13.95
CA GLU A 85 -3.31 -4.41 14.07
C GLU A 85 -3.99 -4.61 12.71
N ALA A 86 -3.39 -4.10 11.63
CA ALA A 86 -3.89 -4.28 10.27
C ALA A 86 -3.87 -5.76 9.84
N ASP A 87 -2.77 -6.47 10.06
CA ASP A 87 -2.61 -7.90 9.73
C ASP A 87 -3.63 -8.80 10.47
N LYS A 88 -4.19 -8.34 11.59
CA LYS A 88 -5.22 -9.06 12.36
C LYS A 88 -6.64 -8.71 11.91
N ALA A 89 -6.82 -7.66 11.13
CA ALA A 89 -8.11 -7.29 10.58
C ALA A 89 -8.38 -8.18 9.35
N GLU A 90 -9.45 -8.97 9.40
CA GLU A 90 -9.77 -9.97 8.36
C GLU A 90 -10.70 -9.40 7.27
N TYR A 91 -10.38 -8.24 6.70
CA TYR A 91 -11.16 -7.65 5.62
C TYR A 91 -10.31 -7.21 4.45
#